data_AF-J7LEW0-F1
#
_entry.id   AF-J7LEW0-F1
#
_cell.length_a   1.000
_cell.length_b   1.000
_cell.length_c   1.000
_cell.angle_alpha   90.00
_cell.angle_beta   90.00
_cell.angle_gamma   90.00
#
_symmetry.space_group_name_H-M   'P 1'
#
loop_
_entity.id
_entity.type
_entity.pdbx_description
1 polymer ?
#
loop_
_entity_poly.entity_id
_entity_poly.type
_entity_poly.pdbx_seq_one_letter_code
_entity_poly.pdbx_strand_id
1 'polypeptide(L)'
;MLSPTPLAPYAPKNVLLPPIGEHTLVRPHGTDGFSAQDGIDELCRSIRLLLHDLEQEGRTPMTVLDIAVRMGLSRGVVILVVAELLRRNLVRVSRQISTPSDPRTEVRDAWSDLSHCDPELRSAKVLVMGDPELSRTFIGSCSEVGPISHGEVIYVRNVGIPSSSPDAYSPPVTTRVSMGRIPLKGMSLHLLGGVDVDVNVFSTLWSTLVRDACAALIVTHADDLEGAAVALGFLAKHRVPALLVLHHVHETPDLEAVRTHLGLAEERTVLCDVRSRPATRAALGDVIDQRTLTVYDAHPIYPETGETA
;
A
#
# COMPACT_ATOMS: atom_id res chain seq x y z
N MET A 1 -56.24 22.18 -11.36
CA MET A 1 -54.87 22.38 -10.85
C MET A 1 -54.27 21.00 -10.62
N LEU A 2 -53.35 20.56 -11.48
CA LEU A 2 -52.58 19.34 -11.24
C LEU A 2 -51.47 19.70 -10.25
N SER A 3 -51.53 19.15 -9.04
CA SER A 3 -50.43 19.29 -8.07
C SER A 3 -49.17 18.69 -8.69
N PRO A 4 -48.03 19.40 -8.70
CA PRO A 4 -46.79 18.86 -9.24
C PRO A 4 -46.39 17.65 -8.41
N THR A 5 -46.28 16.49 -9.06
CA THR A 5 -45.72 15.28 -8.46
C THR A 5 -44.30 15.61 -8.00
N PRO A 6 -43.95 15.45 -6.71
CA PRO A 6 -42.61 15.75 -6.26
C PRO A 6 -41.63 14.83 -7.00
N LEU A 7 -40.66 15.43 -7.69
CA LEU A 7 -39.55 14.71 -8.29
C LEU A 7 -38.86 13.90 -7.19
N ALA A 8 -38.66 12.61 -7.43
CA ALA A 8 -37.90 11.78 -6.51
C ALA A 8 -36.52 12.42 -6.28
N PRO A 9 -36.03 12.49 -5.03
CA PRO A 9 -34.72 13.05 -4.75
C PRO A 9 -33.64 12.30 -5.54
N TYR A 10 -32.61 13.04 -5.98
CA TYR A 10 -31.46 12.45 -6.65
C TYR A 10 -30.83 11.37 -5.76
N ALA A 11 -30.93 10.12 -6.18
CA ALA A 11 -30.23 9.00 -5.58
C ALA A 11 -29.08 8.61 -6.50
N PRO A 12 -27.81 8.85 -6.11
CA PRO A 12 -26.68 8.42 -6.94
C PRO A 12 -26.71 6.90 -7.09
N LYS A 13 -26.57 6.41 -8.33
CA LYS A 13 -26.53 4.97 -8.61
C LYS A 13 -25.35 4.26 -7.95
N ASN A 14 -24.27 4.99 -7.70
CA ASN A 14 -23.03 4.49 -7.12
C ASN A 14 -22.71 5.31 -5.86
N VAL A 15 -22.89 4.70 -4.69
CA VAL A 15 -22.41 5.26 -3.42
C VAL A 15 -20.88 5.26 -3.41
N LEU A 16 -20.29 6.32 -2.87
CA LEU A 16 -18.84 6.41 -2.67
C LEU A 16 -18.42 5.41 -1.59
N LEU A 17 -17.76 4.33 -2.00
CA LEU A 17 -17.17 3.36 -1.08
C LEU A 17 -15.93 3.97 -0.40
N PRO A 18 -15.59 3.50 0.82
CA PRO A 18 -14.30 3.81 1.43
C PRO A 18 -13.15 3.29 0.54
N PRO A 19 -11.95 3.88 0.64
CA PRO A 19 -10.78 3.39 -0.09
C PRO A 19 -10.44 1.94 0.33
N ILE A 20 -10.15 1.11 -0.67
CA ILE A 20 -9.76 -0.29 -0.50
C ILE A 20 -8.36 -0.46 -1.09
N GLY A 21 -7.41 -0.83 -0.25
CA GLY A 21 -6.03 -1.11 -0.61
C GLY A 21 -5.55 -2.42 -0.01
N GLU A 22 -4.28 -2.75 -0.22
CA GLU A 22 -3.69 -4.04 0.16
C GLU A 22 -3.82 -4.34 1.66
N HIS A 23 -3.72 -3.29 2.48
CA HIS A 23 -3.76 -3.33 3.94
C HIS A 23 -5.16 -3.13 4.54
N THR A 24 -6.19 -3.03 3.70
CA THR A 24 -7.58 -2.94 4.16
C THR A 24 -7.98 -4.26 4.80
N LEU A 25 -8.31 -4.24 6.09
CA LEU A 25 -8.87 -5.39 6.79
C LEU A 25 -10.32 -5.57 6.36
N VAL A 26 -10.73 -6.82 6.17
CA VAL A 26 -12.08 -7.19 5.75
C VAL A 26 -12.67 -8.10 6.81
N ARG A 27 -13.88 -7.77 7.26
CA ARG A 27 -14.67 -8.56 8.20
C ARG A 27 -16.00 -8.92 7.55
N PRO A 28 -16.49 -10.16 7.68
CA PRO A 28 -17.85 -10.50 7.24
C PRO A 28 -18.90 -9.65 7.98
N HIS A 29 -20.02 -9.39 7.32
CA HIS A 29 -21.15 -8.66 7.90
C HIS A 29 -22.47 -9.30 7.45
N GLY A 30 -23.49 -9.26 8.32
CA GLY A 30 -24.76 -9.93 8.09
C GLY A 30 -24.70 -11.45 8.24
N THR A 31 -25.85 -12.11 8.04
CA THR A 31 -26.02 -13.57 8.19
C THR A 31 -25.46 -14.35 7.00
N ASP A 32 -25.10 -15.62 7.23
CA ASP A 32 -24.43 -16.53 6.28
C ASP A 32 -25.23 -16.95 5.05
N GLY A 33 -26.52 -16.63 5.04
CA GLY A 33 -27.45 -17.06 4.02
C GLY A 33 -27.21 -16.38 2.68
N PHE A 34 -26.43 -17.00 1.81
CA PHE A 34 -26.53 -16.79 0.38
C PHE A 34 -27.85 -17.37 -0.11
N SER A 35 -28.78 -16.53 -0.54
CA SER A 35 -29.92 -17.01 -1.32
C SER A 35 -29.44 -17.27 -2.75
N ALA A 36 -29.92 -18.35 -3.38
CA ALA A 36 -29.67 -18.61 -4.80
C ALA A 36 -30.19 -17.47 -5.72
N GLN A 37 -31.05 -16.59 -5.19
CA GLN A 37 -31.59 -15.42 -5.89
C GLN A 37 -30.72 -14.18 -5.76
N ASP A 38 -29.67 -14.19 -4.93
CA ASP A 38 -28.86 -12.98 -4.68
C ASP A 38 -28.00 -12.57 -5.88
N GLY A 39 -27.87 -13.43 -6.90
CA GLY A 39 -27.09 -13.12 -8.11
C GLY A 39 -25.63 -12.79 -7.79
N ILE A 40 -25.08 -13.45 -6.76
CA ILE A 40 -23.69 -13.31 -6.33
C ILE A 40 -22.84 -14.32 -7.08
N ASP A 41 -21.80 -13.81 -7.75
CA ASP A 41 -20.80 -14.60 -8.46
C ASP A 41 -20.07 -15.58 -7.53
N GLU A 42 -19.63 -16.71 -8.07
CA GLU A 42 -18.97 -17.79 -7.32
C GLU A 42 -17.72 -17.30 -6.56
N LEU A 43 -16.99 -16.33 -7.12
CA LEU A 43 -15.81 -15.78 -6.48
C LEU A 43 -16.15 -14.97 -5.21
N CYS A 44 -17.23 -14.17 -5.29
CA CYS A 44 -17.73 -13.41 -4.14
C CYS A 44 -18.21 -14.35 -3.03
N ARG A 45 -18.91 -15.44 -3.40
CA ARG A 45 -19.33 -16.49 -2.47
C ARG A 45 -18.14 -17.15 -1.78
N SER A 46 -17.14 -17.55 -2.56
CA SER A 46 -15.93 -18.20 -2.04
C SER A 46 -15.16 -17.33 -1.05
N ILE A 47 -14.94 -16.04 -1.37
CA ILE A 47 -14.25 -15.11 -0.47
C ILE A 47 -15.05 -14.87 0.81
N ARG A 48 -16.38 -14.75 0.72
CA ARG A 48 -17.22 -14.54 1.92
C ARG A 48 -17.26 -15.77 2.83
N LEU A 49 -17.28 -16.98 2.28
CA LEU A 49 -17.18 -18.21 3.07
C LEU A 49 -15.84 -18.28 3.81
N LEU A 50 -14.73 -18.03 3.10
CA LEU A 50 -13.41 -17.94 3.72
C LEU A 50 -13.37 -16.93 4.89
N LEU A 51 -13.95 -15.74 4.68
CA LEU A 51 -14.02 -14.70 5.70
C LEU A 51 -14.85 -15.13 6.92
N HIS A 52 -15.96 -15.84 6.68
CA HIS A 52 -16.83 -16.31 7.75
C HIS A 52 -16.17 -17.41 8.58
N ASP A 53 -15.63 -18.44 7.93
CA ASP A 53 -15.01 -19.58 8.61
C ASP A 53 -13.87 -19.12 9.53
N LEU A 54 -13.05 -18.16 9.07
CA LEU A 54 -11.95 -17.61 9.87
C LEU A 54 -12.42 -16.74 11.04
N GLU A 55 -13.55 -16.04 10.89
CA GLU A 55 -14.15 -15.29 12.00
C GLU A 55 -14.72 -16.24 13.07
N GLN A 56 -15.36 -17.33 12.67
CA GLN A 56 -15.86 -18.37 13.60
C GLN A 56 -14.72 -19.06 14.36
N GLU A 57 -13.54 -19.18 13.75
CA GLU A 57 -12.31 -19.64 14.43
C GLU A 57 -11.68 -18.59 15.36
N GLY A 58 -12.27 -17.40 15.50
CA GLY A 58 -11.77 -16.32 16.35
C GLY A 58 -10.47 -15.69 15.85
N ARG A 59 -10.16 -15.79 14.54
CA ARG A 59 -8.92 -15.25 13.99
C ARG A 59 -9.02 -13.75 13.73
N THR A 60 -7.86 -13.10 13.65
CA THR A 60 -7.78 -11.69 13.28
C THR A 60 -8.33 -11.48 11.85
N PRO A 61 -9.04 -10.38 11.59
CA PRO A 61 -9.48 -10.02 10.24
C PRO A 61 -8.34 -10.08 9.21
N MET A 62 -8.67 -10.53 8.02
CA MET A 62 -7.71 -10.63 6.91
C MET A 62 -7.63 -9.31 6.16
N THR A 63 -6.44 -8.98 5.69
CA THR A 63 -6.27 -7.93 4.69
C THR A 63 -6.70 -8.39 3.30
N VAL A 64 -6.90 -7.44 2.38
CA VAL A 64 -7.04 -7.72 0.94
C VAL A 64 -5.88 -8.59 0.43
N LEU A 65 -4.65 -8.30 0.84
CA LEU A 65 -3.49 -9.08 0.39
C LEU A 65 -3.47 -10.49 0.98
N ASP A 66 -3.90 -10.68 2.24
CA ASP A 66 -4.05 -12.01 2.85
C ASP A 66 -5.06 -12.87 2.07
N ILE A 67 -6.19 -12.27 1.67
CA ILE A 67 -7.21 -12.94 0.85
C ILE A 67 -6.62 -13.30 -0.51
N ALA A 68 -5.91 -12.38 -1.16
CA ALA A 68 -5.28 -12.61 -2.47
C ALA A 68 -4.31 -13.80 -2.43
N VAL A 69 -3.46 -13.85 -1.41
CA VAL A 69 -2.52 -14.96 -1.20
C VAL A 69 -3.23 -16.29 -0.97
N ARG A 70 -4.24 -16.33 -0.10
CA ARG A 70 -4.97 -17.57 0.23
C ARG A 70 -5.79 -18.10 -0.93
N MET A 71 -6.36 -17.20 -1.74
CA MET A 71 -7.20 -17.55 -2.87
C MET A 71 -6.42 -17.75 -4.17
N GLY A 72 -5.11 -17.44 -4.19
CA GLY A 72 -4.31 -17.49 -5.42
C GLY A 72 -4.76 -16.47 -6.48
N LEU A 73 -5.27 -15.32 -6.05
CA LEU A 73 -5.79 -14.25 -6.90
C LEU A 73 -4.86 -13.05 -6.89
N SER A 74 -4.91 -12.20 -7.92
CA SER A 74 -4.22 -10.90 -7.85
C SER A 74 -4.92 -9.98 -6.86
N ARG A 75 -4.16 -9.07 -6.23
CA ARG A 75 -4.74 -8.07 -5.32
C ARG A 75 -5.87 -7.25 -5.97
N GLY A 76 -5.73 -6.91 -7.25
CA GLY A 76 -6.73 -6.13 -7.98
C GLY A 76 -8.08 -6.84 -8.11
N VAL A 77 -8.07 -8.16 -8.35
CA VAL A 77 -9.28 -8.97 -8.36
C VAL A 77 -9.94 -8.97 -6.99
N VAL A 78 -9.16 -9.14 -5.92
CA VAL A 78 -9.69 -9.13 -4.56
C VAL A 78 -10.28 -7.76 -4.18
N ILE A 79 -9.62 -6.65 -4.56
CA ILE A 79 -10.15 -5.30 -4.33
C ILE A 79 -11.53 -5.14 -4.98
N LEU A 80 -11.70 -5.62 -6.23
CA LEU A 80 -12.98 -5.56 -6.94
C LEU A 80 -14.05 -6.42 -6.25
N VAL A 81 -13.70 -7.63 -5.81
CA VAL A 81 -14.64 -8.51 -5.09
C VAL A 81 -15.04 -7.89 -3.75
N VAL A 82 -14.09 -7.36 -2.98
CA VAL A 82 -14.38 -6.69 -1.69
C VAL A 82 -15.27 -5.46 -1.91
N ALA A 83 -15.02 -4.68 -2.96
CA ALA A 83 -15.88 -3.56 -3.30
C ALA A 83 -17.33 -4.00 -3.60
N GLU A 84 -17.50 -5.13 -4.30
CA GLU A 84 -18.83 -5.67 -4.58
C GLU A 84 -19.52 -6.22 -3.33
N LEU A 85 -18.79 -6.94 -2.47
CA LEU A 85 -19.29 -7.40 -1.17
C LEU A 85 -19.69 -6.23 -0.28
N LEU A 86 -18.96 -5.10 -0.31
CA LEU A 86 -19.33 -3.87 0.39
C LEU A 86 -20.64 -3.30 -0.12
N ARG A 87 -20.82 -3.16 -1.45
CA ARG A 87 -22.08 -2.65 -2.04
C ARG A 87 -23.28 -3.48 -1.64
N ARG A 88 -23.09 -4.78 -1.47
CA ARG A 88 -24.13 -5.73 -1.04
C ARG A 88 -24.30 -5.79 0.47
N ASN A 89 -23.55 -4.99 1.23
CA ASN A 89 -23.58 -4.96 2.68
C ASN A 89 -23.21 -6.32 3.33
N LEU A 90 -22.35 -7.11 2.69
CA LEU A 90 -21.95 -8.45 3.14
C LEU A 90 -20.62 -8.48 3.89
N VAL A 91 -19.87 -7.38 3.85
CA VAL A 91 -18.63 -7.18 4.59
C VAL A 91 -18.59 -5.77 5.18
N ARG A 92 -17.65 -5.58 6.10
CA ARG A 92 -17.16 -4.29 6.58
C ARG A 92 -15.66 -4.24 6.39
N VAL A 93 -15.12 -3.03 6.26
CA VAL A 93 -13.67 -2.83 6.08
C VAL A 93 -13.08 -1.93 7.15
N SER A 94 -11.77 -2.02 7.37
CA SER A 94 -11.08 -1.07 8.25
C SER A 94 -11.12 0.35 7.70
N ARG A 95 -11.17 1.32 8.61
CA ARG A 95 -10.83 2.71 8.29
C ARG A 95 -9.32 2.83 8.08
N GLN A 96 -8.92 3.32 6.91
CA GLN A 96 -7.52 3.54 6.58
C GLN A 96 -6.98 4.83 7.20
N ILE A 97 -5.70 4.80 7.58
CA ILE A 97 -4.93 5.97 8.01
C ILE A 97 -3.81 6.15 6.99
N SER A 98 -3.89 7.21 6.21
CA SER A 98 -2.95 7.55 5.14
C SER A 98 -2.43 8.98 5.30
N THR A 99 -1.38 9.33 4.56
CA THR A 99 -0.98 10.73 4.42
C THR A 99 -1.81 11.43 3.36
N PRO A 100 -2.26 12.67 3.62
CA PRO A 100 -3.00 13.45 2.65
C PRO A 100 -2.17 13.68 1.38
N SER A 101 -2.58 13.02 0.29
CA SER A 101 -1.86 12.98 -0.98
C SER A 101 -2.43 13.96 -2.01
N ASP A 102 -3.73 14.31 -1.91
CA ASP A 102 -4.44 15.27 -2.77
C ASP A 102 -5.74 15.75 -2.09
N PRO A 103 -6.04 17.06 -2.02
CA PRO A 103 -7.29 17.59 -1.46
C PRO A 103 -8.57 16.95 -2.01
N ARG A 104 -8.61 16.54 -3.28
CA ARG A 104 -9.79 15.86 -3.82
C ARG A 104 -9.98 14.47 -3.23
N THR A 105 -8.87 13.76 -3.01
CA THR A 105 -8.88 12.44 -2.37
C THR A 105 -9.33 12.56 -0.92
N GLU A 106 -8.85 13.57 -0.19
CA GLU A 106 -9.31 13.86 1.17
C GLU A 106 -10.81 14.13 1.25
N VAL A 107 -11.34 14.97 0.36
CA VAL A 107 -12.79 15.27 0.32
C VAL A 107 -13.59 14.02 -0.02
N ARG A 108 -13.15 13.23 -1.02
CA ARG A 108 -13.80 11.97 -1.39
C ARG A 108 -13.84 11.01 -0.21
N ASP A 109 -12.73 10.85 0.51
CA ASP A 109 -12.62 9.92 1.63
C ASP A 109 -13.46 10.41 2.82
N ALA A 110 -13.52 11.73 3.06
CA ALA A 110 -14.40 12.34 4.05
C ALA A 110 -15.89 12.20 3.71
N TRP A 111 -16.24 12.13 2.42
CA TRP A 111 -17.60 11.93 1.91
C TRP A 111 -17.96 10.46 1.67
N SER A 112 -17.00 9.55 1.86
CA SER A 112 -17.26 8.11 1.72
C SER A 112 -18.26 7.64 2.76
N ASP A 113 -19.07 6.65 2.40
CA ASP A 113 -20.05 6.09 3.32
C ASP A 113 -19.35 5.27 4.41
N LEU A 114 -19.10 5.92 5.54
CA LEU A 114 -18.47 5.30 6.70
C LEU A 114 -19.30 4.16 7.30
N SER A 115 -20.57 3.97 6.90
CA SER A 115 -21.35 2.80 7.31
C SER A 115 -20.75 1.48 6.80
N HIS A 116 -19.93 1.54 5.74
CA HIS A 116 -19.15 0.40 5.23
C HIS A 116 -17.89 0.12 6.04
N CYS A 117 -17.45 1.05 6.89
CA CYS A 117 -16.33 0.83 7.79
C CYS A 117 -16.79 0.17 9.09
N ASP A 118 -15.99 -0.76 9.60
CA ASP A 118 -16.14 -1.26 10.96
C ASP A 118 -15.48 -0.26 11.92
N PRO A 119 -16.20 0.27 12.93
CA PRO A 119 -15.68 1.29 13.83
C PRO A 119 -14.52 0.78 14.71
N GLU A 120 -14.39 -0.53 14.89
CA GLU A 120 -13.33 -1.15 15.69
C GLU A 120 -12.08 -1.46 14.85
N LEU A 121 -12.19 -1.42 13.52
CA LEU A 121 -11.08 -1.75 12.63
C LEU A 121 -10.44 -0.51 12.04
N ARG A 122 -9.15 -0.38 12.32
CA ARG A 122 -8.29 0.65 11.74
C ARG A 122 -7.03 0.00 11.19
N SER A 123 -6.56 0.47 10.05
CA SER A 123 -5.29 0.01 9.49
C SER A 123 -4.48 1.15 8.89
N ALA A 124 -3.16 0.98 8.89
CA ALA A 124 -2.20 1.90 8.28
C ALA A 124 -1.16 1.11 7.49
N LYS A 125 -0.54 1.76 6.50
CA LYS A 125 0.49 1.15 5.64
C LYS A 125 1.77 1.99 5.64
N VAL A 126 2.90 1.36 5.89
CA VAL A 126 4.24 1.92 5.64
C VAL A 126 4.91 1.13 4.53
N LEU A 127 5.46 1.83 3.55
CA LEU A 127 6.25 1.18 2.50
C LEU A 127 7.69 0.93 2.98
N VAL A 128 8.28 -0.16 2.52
CA VAL A 128 9.70 -0.47 2.71
C VAL A 128 10.31 -0.70 1.33
N MET A 129 11.02 0.32 0.85
CA MET A 129 11.57 0.40 -0.50
C MET A 129 13.09 0.42 -0.45
N GLY A 130 13.74 0.46 -1.61
CA GLY A 130 15.19 0.37 -1.75
C GLY A 130 15.59 -1.05 -2.14
N ASP A 131 16.68 -1.55 -1.58
CA ASP A 131 17.17 -2.90 -1.88
C ASP A 131 16.10 -3.96 -1.53
N PRO A 132 15.72 -4.86 -2.46
CA PRO A 132 14.65 -5.81 -2.21
C PRO A 132 14.94 -6.79 -1.07
N GLU A 133 16.17 -7.28 -0.94
CA GLU A 133 16.55 -8.26 0.09
C GLU A 133 16.64 -7.62 1.47
N LEU A 134 17.23 -6.42 1.57
CA LEU A 134 17.26 -5.65 2.80
C LEU A 134 15.86 -5.25 3.23
N SER A 135 15.00 -4.84 2.29
CA SER A 135 13.60 -4.50 2.57
C SER A 135 12.83 -5.71 3.11
N ARG A 136 12.99 -6.90 2.49
CA ARG A 136 12.40 -8.14 3.01
C ARG A 136 12.88 -8.47 4.42
N THR A 137 14.18 -8.34 4.64
CA THR A 137 14.82 -8.60 5.94
C THR A 137 14.32 -7.63 6.99
N PHE A 138 14.23 -6.34 6.67
CA PHE A 138 13.68 -5.30 7.54
C PHE A 138 12.23 -5.64 7.94
N ILE A 139 11.38 -5.96 6.96
CA ILE A 139 9.99 -6.34 7.21
C ILE A 139 9.93 -7.55 8.13
N GLY A 140 10.71 -8.59 7.85
CA GLY A 140 10.77 -9.81 8.66
C GLY A 140 11.19 -9.55 10.10
N SER A 141 12.26 -8.79 10.31
CA SER A 141 12.77 -8.42 11.64
C SER A 141 11.79 -7.57 12.43
N CYS A 142 11.09 -6.65 11.77
CA CYS A 142 10.21 -5.69 12.41
C CYS A 142 8.82 -6.28 12.76
N SER A 143 8.30 -7.18 11.93
CA SER A 143 6.92 -7.68 12.01
C SER A 143 6.69 -8.68 13.15
N GLU A 144 5.49 -8.75 13.69
CA GLU A 144 5.09 -9.78 14.68
C GLU A 144 4.53 -11.04 14.02
N VAL A 145 3.93 -10.86 12.86
CA VAL A 145 3.51 -11.96 11.99
C VAL A 145 4.50 -11.99 10.83
N GLY A 146 5.06 -13.17 10.58
CA GLY A 146 6.08 -13.37 9.55
C GLY A 146 5.62 -12.87 8.17
N PRO A 147 6.56 -12.41 7.33
CA PRO A 147 6.20 -11.74 6.10
C PRO A 147 5.50 -12.69 5.14
N ILE A 148 4.38 -12.25 4.59
CA ILE A 148 3.67 -12.96 3.55
C ILE A 148 4.23 -12.48 2.21
N SER A 149 4.77 -13.40 1.40
CA SER A 149 5.24 -13.11 0.06
C SER A 149 4.17 -13.43 -0.98
N HIS A 150 3.72 -12.43 -1.73
CA HIS A 150 2.72 -12.57 -2.79
C HIS A 150 3.34 -12.34 -4.17
N GLY A 151 3.05 -13.23 -5.12
CA GLY A 151 3.49 -13.08 -6.50
C GLY A 151 2.56 -12.13 -7.27
N GLU A 152 3.10 -11.05 -7.85
CA GLU A 152 2.34 -10.10 -8.67
C GLU A 152 2.88 -10.10 -10.10
N VAL A 153 1.98 -10.17 -11.08
CA VAL A 153 2.34 -10.09 -12.50
C VAL A 153 2.25 -8.63 -12.95
N ILE A 154 3.36 -8.12 -13.49
CA ILE A 154 3.49 -6.73 -13.93
C ILE A 154 3.61 -6.69 -15.44
N TYR A 155 2.85 -5.79 -16.05
CA TYR A 155 2.98 -5.42 -17.45
C TYR A 155 3.67 -4.05 -17.52
N VAL A 156 4.81 -4.00 -18.21
CA VAL A 156 5.61 -2.78 -18.33
C VAL A 156 5.38 -2.20 -19.71
N ARG A 157 4.91 -0.96 -19.76
CA ARG A 157 4.79 -0.23 -21.03
C ARG A 157 6.16 0.32 -21.44
N ASN A 158 6.55 0.05 -22.68
CA ASN A 158 7.80 0.57 -23.22
C ASN A 158 7.61 2.06 -23.62
N VAL A 159 8.46 2.93 -23.06
CA VAL A 159 8.41 4.37 -23.30
C VAL A 159 8.78 4.68 -24.76
N GLY A 160 8.08 5.65 -25.37
CA GLY A 160 8.33 6.06 -26.76
C GLY A 160 7.78 5.11 -27.82
N ILE A 161 7.14 4.00 -27.43
CA ILE A 161 6.51 3.06 -28.36
C ILE A 161 4.98 3.32 -28.39
N PRO A 162 4.37 3.50 -29.57
CA PRO A 162 2.91 3.66 -29.70
C PRO A 162 2.16 2.47 -29.09
N SER A 163 1.04 2.71 -28.41
CA SER A 163 0.25 1.67 -27.75
C SER A 163 -0.35 0.63 -28.68
N SER A 164 -0.43 0.93 -29.99
CA SER A 164 -0.86 0.00 -31.03
C SER A 164 0.26 -0.94 -31.51
N SER A 165 1.51 -0.72 -31.09
CA SER A 165 2.65 -1.56 -31.46
C SER A 165 2.58 -2.92 -30.75
N PRO A 166 2.93 -4.03 -31.39
CA PRO A 166 3.10 -5.32 -30.71
C PRO A 166 4.17 -5.26 -29.61
N ASP A 167 5.16 -4.38 -29.74
CA ASP A 167 6.24 -4.17 -28.77
C ASP A 167 5.92 -3.07 -27.74
N ALA A 168 4.65 -2.65 -27.64
CA ALA A 168 4.24 -1.61 -26.70
C ALA A 168 4.47 -2.02 -25.23
N TYR A 169 4.55 -3.31 -24.95
CA TYR A 169 4.78 -3.85 -23.62
C TYR A 169 5.93 -4.85 -23.61
N SER A 170 6.72 -4.81 -22.55
CA SER A 170 7.67 -5.88 -22.23
C SER A 170 6.93 -7.16 -21.82
N PRO A 171 7.57 -8.34 -21.96
CA PRO A 171 7.04 -9.58 -21.42
C PRO A 171 6.63 -9.43 -19.95
N PRO A 172 5.53 -10.07 -19.52
CA PRO A 172 5.06 -9.94 -18.14
C PRO A 172 6.11 -10.48 -17.17
N VAL A 173 6.41 -9.70 -16.13
CA VAL A 173 7.37 -10.07 -15.08
C VAL A 173 6.60 -10.41 -13.82
N THR A 174 6.95 -11.53 -13.17
CA THR A 174 6.40 -11.88 -11.86
C THR A 174 7.34 -11.39 -10.77
N THR A 175 6.86 -10.51 -9.90
CA THR A 175 7.60 -10.03 -8.73
C THR A 175 7.02 -10.60 -7.45
N ARG A 176 7.75 -10.47 -6.33
CA ARG A 176 7.26 -10.79 -5.00
C ARG A 176 7.08 -9.52 -4.18
N VAL A 177 5.91 -9.35 -3.58
CA VAL A 177 5.65 -8.33 -2.56
C VAL A 177 5.67 -9.00 -1.21
N SER A 178 6.50 -8.52 -0.29
CA SER A 178 6.54 -8.98 1.09
C SER A 178 5.69 -8.07 1.97
N MET A 179 4.83 -8.66 2.79
CA MET A 179 3.97 -7.95 3.71
C MET A 179 4.19 -8.39 5.16
N GLY A 180 4.51 -7.44 6.02
CA GLY A 180 4.60 -7.60 7.45
C GLY A 180 3.38 -7.02 8.18
N ARG A 181 3.13 -7.50 9.40
CA ARG A 181 2.06 -6.97 10.26
C ARG A 181 2.52 -6.75 11.70
N ILE A 182 2.12 -5.60 12.23
CA ILE A 182 2.34 -5.18 13.61
C ILE A 182 0.98 -4.80 14.20
N PRO A 183 0.41 -5.62 15.10
CA PRO A 183 -0.78 -5.23 15.84
C PRO A 183 -0.45 -4.09 16.81
N LEU A 184 -1.30 -3.06 16.82
CA LEU A 184 -1.23 -1.94 17.73
C LEU A 184 -2.53 -1.86 18.53
N LYS A 185 -2.55 -1.06 19.60
CA LYS A 185 -3.78 -0.87 20.39
C LYS A 185 -4.83 -0.14 19.55
N GLY A 186 -5.84 -0.87 19.08
CA GLY A 186 -6.95 -0.34 18.29
C GLY A 186 -6.64 -0.06 16.82
N MET A 187 -5.54 -0.59 16.26
CA MET A 187 -5.25 -0.58 14.83
C MET A 187 -4.24 -1.66 14.43
N SER A 188 -4.09 -1.93 13.13
CA SER A 188 -3.04 -2.79 12.58
C SER A 188 -2.14 -1.98 11.64
N LEU A 189 -0.82 -2.04 11.87
CA LEU A 189 0.18 -1.45 10.97
C LEU A 189 0.73 -2.52 10.04
N HIS A 190 0.70 -2.23 8.74
CA HIS A 190 1.17 -3.12 7.69
C HIS A 190 2.43 -2.55 7.03
N LEU A 191 3.44 -3.39 6.89
CA LEU A 191 4.67 -3.05 6.18
C LEU A 191 4.63 -3.72 4.81
N LEU A 192 4.78 -2.98 3.71
CA LEU A 192 4.75 -3.55 2.36
C LEU A 192 6.00 -3.17 1.60
N GLY A 193 6.68 -4.14 0.99
CA GLY A 193 7.95 -3.88 0.33
C GLY A 193 8.66 -5.10 -0.22
N GLY A 194 9.96 -4.97 -0.43
CA GLY A 194 10.80 -6.06 -0.92
C GLY A 194 10.41 -6.53 -2.32
N VAL A 195 10.02 -5.58 -3.17
CA VAL A 195 9.58 -5.82 -4.55
C VAL A 195 10.80 -6.07 -5.42
N ASP A 196 10.92 -7.27 -5.98
CA ASP A 196 11.97 -7.62 -6.94
C ASP A 196 11.62 -7.10 -8.33
N VAL A 197 11.81 -5.80 -8.58
CA VAL A 197 11.68 -5.20 -9.92
C VAL A 197 12.80 -4.20 -10.19
N ASP A 198 13.21 -4.13 -11.44
CA ASP A 198 14.19 -3.16 -11.94
C ASP A 198 13.71 -1.71 -11.73
N VAL A 199 14.63 -0.80 -11.45
CA VAL A 199 14.40 0.66 -11.31
C VAL A 199 13.72 1.28 -12.55
N ASN A 200 13.91 0.70 -13.73
CA ASN A 200 13.27 1.15 -14.97
C ASN A 200 11.77 0.78 -15.06
N VAL A 201 11.32 -0.18 -14.25
CA VAL A 201 9.93 -0.66 -14.16
C VAL A 201 9.23 -0.11 -12.91
N PHE A 202 10.01 0.55 -12.05
CA PHE A 202 9.65 1.07 -10.72
C PHE A 202 8.31 1.82 -10.69
N SER A 203 8.06 2.74 -11.63
CA SER A 203 6.89 3.63 -11.57
C SER A 203 5.54 2.91 -11.61
N THR A 204 5.41 1.81 -12.36
CA THR A 204 4.11 1.19 -12.62
C THR A 204 3.57 0.49 -11.38
N LEU A 205 4.34 -0.42 -10.78
CA LEU A 205 3.89 -1.13 -9.58
C LEU A 205 3.85 -0.21 -8.36
N TRP A 206 4.91 0.59 -8.13
CA TRP A 206 4.99 1.45 -6.95
C TRP A 206 3.91 2.53 -6.94
N SER A 207 3.46 3.05 -8.09
CA SER A 207 2.33 4.02 -8.14
C SER A 207 1.03 3.48 -7.54
N THR A 208 0.85 2.16 -7.56
CA THR A 208 -0.30 1.51 -6.94
C THR A 208 -0.05 1.21 -5.46
N LEU A 209 1.17 0.80 -5.09
CA LEU A 209 1.54 0.47 -3.71
C LEU A 209 1.67 1.72 -2.82
N VAL A 210 2.07 2.87 -3.38
CA VAL A 210 2.21 4.14 -2.65
C VAL A 210 0.87 4.73 -2.20
N ARG A 211 -0.21 4.38 -2.89
CA ARG A 211 -1.55 4.81 -2.54
C ARG A 211 -1.88 4.39 -1.10
N ASP A 212 -2.41 5.31 -0.31
CA ASP A 212 -2.82 5.08 1.08
C ASP A 212 -1.66 4.71 2.04
N ALA A 213 -0.39 4.85 1.62
CA ALA A 213 0.72 4.78 2.56
C ALA A 213 0.72 6.03 3.45
N CYS A 214 1.08 5.87 4.73
CA CYS A 214 1.27 6.99 5.66
C CYS A 214 2.73 7.44 5.77
N ALA A 215 3.67 6.58 5.37
CA ALA A 215 5.09 6.88 5.33
C ALA A 215 5.82 5.79 4.51
N ALA A 216 7.10 6.02 4.24
CA ALA A 216 7.97 5.05 3.60
C ALA A 216 9.37 5.03 4.23
N LEU A 217 9.96 3.85 4.30
CA LEU A 217 11.37 3.64 4.59
C LEU A 217 12.09 3.31 3.29
N ILE A 218 13.26 3.92 3.09
CA ILE A 218 14.17 3.57 2.00
C ILE A 218 15.34 2.84 2.64
N VAL A 219 15.41 1.52 2.48
CA VAL A 219 16.43 0.66 3.05
C VAL A 219 17.48 0.37 1.98
N THR A 220 18.71 0.82 2.19
CA THR A 220 19.79 0.63 1.22
C THR A 220 21.15 0.46 1.89
N HIS A 221 22.14 0.05 1.13
CA HIS A 221 23.55 0.17 1.49
C HIS A 221 24.09 1.55 1.10
N ALA A 222 25.15 2.01 1.77
CA ALA A 222 25.73 3.33 1.51
C ALA A 222 26.48 3.44 0.17
N ASP A 223 26.70 2.32 -0.51
CA ASP A 223 27.29 2.24 -1.85
C ASP A 223 26.24 2.24 -2.98
N ASP A 224 24.94 2.11 -2.67
CA ASP A 224 23.82 2.25 -3.62
C ASP A 224 22.92 3.44 -3.26
N LEU A 225 23.45 4.64 -3.47
CA LEU A 225 22.71 5.90 -3.25
C LEU A 225 21.85 6.30 -4.45
N GLU A 226 22.13 5.80 -5.65
CA GLU A 226 21.35 6.11 -6.86
C GLU A 226 19.93 5.55 -6.76
N GLY A 227 19.78 4.29 -6.34
CA GLY A 227 18.46 3.69 -6.09
C GLY A 227 17.67 4.45 -5.03
N ALA A 228 18.35 4.92 -3.98
CA ALA A 228 17.74 5.74 -2.93
C ALA A 228 17.28 7.11 -3.46
N ALA A 229 18.07 7.78 -4.30
CA ALA A 229 17.70 9.04 -4.93
C ALA A 229 16.43 8.92 -5.79
N VAL A 230 16.30 7.85 -6.57
CA VAL A 230 15.11 7.57 -7.38
C VAL A 230 13.88 7.35 -6.50
N ALA A 231 14.02 6.53 -5.45
CA ALA A 231 12.96 6.28 -4.48
C ALA A 231 12.52 7.56 -3.77
N LEU A 232 13.47 8.43 -3.41
CA LEU A 232 13.19 9.73 -2.81
C LEU A 232 12.38 10.63 -3.76
N GLY A 233 12.82 10.79 -5.00
CA GLY A 233 12.09 11.60 -5.99
C GLY A 233 10.65 11.11 -6.21
N PHE A 234 10.45 9.79 -6.28
CA PHE A 234 9.13 9.18 -6.41
C PHE A 234 8.21 9.50 -5.22
N LEU A 235 8.67 9.30 -3.98
CA LEU A 235 7.86 9.56 -2.80
C LEU A 235 7.54 11.05 -2.64
N ALA A 236 8.48 11.95 -2.97
CA ALA A 236 8.24 13.39 -2.98
C ALA A 236 7.12 13.76 -3.95
N LYS A 237 7.13 13.21 -5.18
CA LYS A 237 6.05 13.38 -6.17
C LYS A 237 4.70 12.89 -5.63
N HIS A 238 4.70 11.83 -4.83
CA HIS A 238 3.50 11.27 -4.20
C HIS A 238 3.17 11.84 -2.81
N ARG A 239 3.94 12.84 -2.33
CA ARG A 239 3.77 13.48 -1.02
C ARG A 239 3.79 12.51 0.16
N VAL A 240 4.60 11.45 0.05
CA VAL A 240 4.77 10.45 1.13
C VAL A 240 6.04 10.76 1.91
N PRO A 241 5.94 10.96 3.24
CA PRO A 241 7.11 11.16 4.09
C PRO A 241 8.04 9.95 4.06
N ALA A 242 9.36 10.22 4.09
CA ALA A 242 10.38 9.20 3.91
C ALA A 242 11.51 9.31 4.93
N LEU A 243 12.03 8.16 5.37
CA LEU A 243 13.26 8.03 6.13
C LEU A 243 14.24 7.13 5.37
N LEU A 244 15.46 7.61 5.17
CA LEU A 244 16.56 6.79 4.64
C LEU A 244 17.14 5.94 5.77
N VAL A 245 17.14 4.63 5.58
CA VAL A 245 17.66 3.62 6.49
C VAL A 245 18.90 3.02 5.84
N LEU A 246 20.06 3.41 6.33
CA LEU A 246 21.33 2.87 5.86
C LEU A 246 21.67 1.61 6.63
N HIS A 247 21.70 0.50 5.90
CA HIS A 247 22.10 -0.77 6.47
C HIS A 247 23.61 -0.81 6.67
N HIS A 248 24.04 -1.06 7.91
CA HIS A 248 25.45 -1.25 8.26
C HIS A 248 25.61 -2.52 9.09
N VAL A 249 26.64 -3.31 8.78
CA VAL A 249 27.00 -4.52 9.53
C VAL A 249 28.42 -4.44 10.09
N HIS A 250 29.32 -3.73 9.41
CA HIS A 250 30.73 -3.68 9.76
C HIS A 250 31.21 -2.23 9.89
N GLU A 251 31.37 -1.55 8.76
CA GLU A 251 31.83 -0.17 8.72
C GLU A 251 30.65 0.79 8.82
N THR A 252 30.81 1.84 9.62
CA THR A 252 29.80 2.89 9.75
C THR A 252 29.99 3.87 8.60
N PRO A 253 29.03 4.01 7.68
CA PRO A 253 29.17 4.96 6.58
C PRO A 253 29.17 6.40 7.12
N ASP A 254 29.83 7.29 6.38
CA ASP A 254 29.79 8.72 6.68
C ASP A 254 28.40 9.29 6.34
N LEU A 255 27.58 9.47 7.38
CA LEU A 255 26.22 9.99 7.23
C LEU A 255 26.19 11.42 6.67
N GLU A 256 27.19 12.25 6.96
CA GLU A 256 27.25 13.62 6.47
C GLU A 256 27.49 13.62 4.96
N ALA A 257 28.38 12.75 4.48
CA ALA A 257 28.62 12.57 3.05
C ALA A 257 27.35 12.05 2.33
N VAL A 258 26.66 11.04 2.88
CA VAL A 258 25.42 10.50 2.29
C VAL A 258 24.32 11.57 2.25
N ARG A 259 24.12 12.29 3.35
CA ARG A 259 23.11 13.37 3.44
C ARG A 259 23.40 14.49 2.46
N THR A 260 24.67 14.90 2.35
CA THR A 260 25.11 15.93 1.39
C THR A 260 24.86 15.47 -0.05
N HIS A 261 25.18 14.22 -0.36
CA HIS A 261 24.95 13.65 -1.68
C HIS A 261 23.48 13.61 -2.07
N LEU A 262 22.59 13.23 -1.14
CA LEU A 262 21.15 13.10 -1.37
C LEU A 262 20.34 14.37 -1.05
N GLY A 263 20.97 15.43 -0.55
CA GLY A 263 20.30 16.65 -0.11
C GLY A 263 19.33 16.44 1.06
N LEU A 264 19.64 15.53 1.99
CA LEU A 264 18.76 15.17 3.12
C LEU A 264 19.14 15.91 4.41
N ALA A 265 18.12 16.28 5.18
CA ALA A 265 18.29 16.77 6.56
C ALA A 265 18.72 15.64 7.51
N GLU A 266 19.29 15.99 8.66
CA GLU A 266 19.85 15.05 9.63
C GLU A 266 18.80 14.02 10.11
N GLU A 267 17.60 14.48 10.43
CA GLU A 267 16.48 13.69 10.91
C GLU A 267 15.92 12.71 9.87
N ARG A 268 16.34 12.79 8.61
CA ARG A 268 15.86 11.92 7.52
C ARG A 268 16.79 10.75 7.20
N THR A 269 17.84 10.54 7.99
CA THR A 269 18.76 9.43 7.77
C THR A 269 19.16 8.78 9.07
N VAL A 270 18.99 7.46 9.14
CA VAL A 270 19.36 6.63 10.29
C VAL A 270 20.22 5.45 9.89
N LEU A 271 21.05 5.00 10.82
CA LEU A 271 21.78 3.75 10.73
C LEU A 271 20.94 2.62 11.34
N CYS A 272 20.81 1.50 10.64
CA CYS A 272 20.04 0.37 11.12
C CYS A 272 20.61 -0.96 10.63
N ASP A 273 20.96 -1.87 11.55
CA ASP A 273 21.06 -3.28 11.18
C ASP A 273 19.64 -3.84 10.94
N VAL A 274 19.30 -4.12 9.68
CA VAL A 274 17.95 -4.58 9.29
C VAL A 274 17.60 -5.96 9.86
N ARG A 275 18.58 -6.69 10.40
CA ARG A 275 18.40 -7.97 11.10
C ARG A 275 18.03 -7.77 12.57
N SER A 276 18.26 -6.58 13.12
CA SER A 276 17.99 -6.25 14.52
C SER A 276 16.54 -5.77 14.67
N ARG A 277 15.71 -6.58 15.32
CA ARG A 277 14.32 -6.21 15.64
C ARG A 277 14.23 -4.88 16.42
N PRO A 278 15.02 -4.62 17.49
CA PRO A 278 15.00 -3.33 18.16
C PRO A 278 15.35 -2.16 17.22
N ALA A 279 16.37 -2.30 16.37
CA ALA A 279 16.78 -1.23 15.46
C ALA A 279 15.72 -0.95 14.38
N THR A 280 15.18 -1.99 13.76
CA THR A 280 14.11 -1.85 12.74
C THR A 280 12.83 -1.25 13.33
N ARG A 281 12.50 -1.56 14.60
CA ARG A 281 11.37 -0.92 15.30
C ARG A 281 11.63 0.53 15.65
N ALA A 282 12.87 0.90 16.00
CA ALA A 282 13.24 2.29 16.24
C ALA A 282 13.13 3.11 14.95
N ALA A 283 13.72 2.64 13.84
CA ALA A 283 13.62 3.31 12.54
C ALA A 283 12.17 3.45 12.04
N LEU A 284 11.33 2.43 12.28
CA LEU A 284 9.89 2.53 12.00
C LEU A 284 9.19 3.58 12.90
N GLY A 285 9.61 3.72 14.15
CA GLY A 285 9.13 4.79 15.02
C GLY A 285 9.53 6.17 14.51
N ASP A 286 10.79 6.33 14.09
CA ASP A 286 11.34 7.60 13.61
C ASP A 286 10.62 8.12 12.35
N VAL A 287 10.23 7.24 11.41
CA VAL A 287 9.49 7.67 10.22
C VAL A 287 8.04 8.06 10.53
N ILE A 288 7.46 7.51 11.61
CA ILE A 288 6.11 7.84 12.06
C ILE A 288 6.13 9.11 12.94
N ASP A 289 7.28 9.46 13.54
CA ASP A 289 7.42 10.69 14.32
C ASP A 289 7.22 11.94 13.46
N GLN A 290 6.56 12.95 14.04
CA GLN A 290 6.12 14.16 13.36
C GLN A 290 7.25 14.94 12.70
N ARG A 291 8.48 14.81 13.20
CA ARG A 291 9.68 15.45 12.65
C ARG A 291 10.02 14.96 11.25
N THR A 292 9.71 13.69 10.95
CA THR A 292 9.97 13.05 9.66
C THR A 292 8.77 13.15 8.71
N LEU A 293 7.57 13.45 9.24
CA LEU A 293 6.31 13.51 8.50
C LEU A 293 6.15 14.73 7.56
N THR A 294 7.11 15.66 7.54
CA THR A 294 7.07 16.77 6.57
C THR A 294 7.48 16.23 5.19
N VAL A 295 6.71 16.52 4.14
CA VAL A 295 7.13 16.22 2.76
C VAL A 295 8.41 17.01 2.46
N TYR A 296 9.44 16.34 1.96
CA TYR A 296 10.69 16.98 1.55
C TYR A 296 10.58 17.49 0.13
N ASP A 297 11.25 18.60 -0.13
CA ASP A 297 11.52 19.04 -1.49
C ASP A 297 12.68 18.20 -2.02
N ALA A 298 12.36 17.14 -2.78
CA ALA A 298 13.40 16.42 -3.50
C ALA A 298 13.99 17.35 -4.57
N HIS A 299 15.30 17.59 -4.53
CA HIS A 299 15.99 18.10 -5.71
C HIS A 299 15.99 16.99 -6.76
N PRO A 300 15.50 17.23 -7.99
CA PRO A 300 15.54 16.22 -9.04
C PRO A 300 17.00 15.96 -9.39
N ILE A 301 17.53 14.80 -8.99
CA ILE A 301 18.89 14.36 -9.34
C ILE A 301 18.94 13.87 -10.80
N TYR A 302 17.78 13.57 -11.42
CA TYR A 302 17.68 13.21 -12.84
C TYR A 302 16.70 14.11 -13.60
N PRO A 303 17.05 14.58 -14.81
CA PRO A 303 16.12 15.27 -15.69
C PRO A 303 15.00 14.30 -16.09
N GLU A 304 13.77 14.78 -16.05
CA GLU A 304 12.61 14.05 -16.57
C GLU A 304 12.91 13.61 -18.00
N THR A 305 13.02 12.30 -18.24
CA THR A 305 12.94 11.78 -19.60
C THR A 305 11.49 11.92 -20.07
N GLY A 306 11.18 13.12 -20.55
CA GLY A 306 10.11 13.48 -21.47
C GLY A 306 8.75 12.81 -21.29
N GLU A 307 7.93 13.32 -20.36
CA GLU A 307 6.49 13.38 -20.61
C GLU A 307 6.20 14.68 -21.39
N THR A 308 6.38 14.64 -22.71
CA THR A 308 5.74 15.63 -23.60
C THR A 308 4.50 15.02 -24.23
N ALA A 309 3.35 15.56 -23.77
CA ALA A 309 1.99 15.56 -24.33
C ALA A 309 1.23 14.23 -24.46
#